data_AF-A0A0B5Q9K9-F1
#
_entry.id   AF-A0A0B5Q9K9-F1
#
_cell.length_a   1.000
_cell.length_b   1.000
_cell.length_c   1.000
_cell.angle_alpha   90.00
_cell.angle_beta   90.00
_cell.angle_gamma   90.00
#
_symmetry.space_group_name_H-M   'P 1'
#
loop_
_entity.id
_entity.type
_entity.pdbx_description
1 polymer ?
#
loop_
_entity_poly.entity_id
_entity_poly.type
_entity_poly.pdbx_seq_one_letter_code
_entity_poly.pdbx_strand_id
1 'polypeptide(L)'
;MDRPKDLPNRLECAYCKRNHRHGGECHGKDINRNETGCLFFSMDSRGCIRTQDLILPFNLYMDIPPLNMWEDSWTVCENDTEVRINKIYALSWDKQKGLLKVKANVDYYINEFSEEYINNKNKPILKVIK
;
A
#
# COMPACT_ATOMS: atom_id res chain seq x y z
N MET A 1 3.05 -1.49 -23.11
CA MET A 1 3.23 -1.62 -21.66
C MET A 1 1.98 -2.29 -21.15
N ASP A 2 2.07 -3.61 -21.10
CA ASP A 2 0.94 -4.52 -21.19
C ASP A 2 0.15 -4.54 -19.90
N ARG A 3 -1.16 -4.31 -20.02
CA ARG A 3 -2.12 -4.53 -18.96
C ARG A 3 -1.92 -5.97 -18.43
N PRO A 4 -1.76 -6.19 -17.11
CA PRO A 4 -1.73 -7.54 -16.56
C PRO A 4 -3.00 -8.27 -16.96
N LYS A 5 -2.87 -9.49 -17.51
CA LYS A 5 -4.02 -10.27 -18.02
C LYS A 5 -5.07 -10.52 -16.94
N ASP A 6 -4.63 -10.60 -15.70
CA ASP A 6 -5.49 -10.91 -14.55
C ASP A 6 -6.03 -9.66 -13.83
N LEU A 7 -5.66 -8.44 -14.26
CA LEU A 7 -6.19 -7.20 -13.67
C LEU A 7 -7.64 -6.96 -14.13
N PRO A 8 -8.63 -6.97 -13.21
CA PRO A 8 -10.00 -6.65 -13.55
C PRO A 8 -10.13 -5.20 -14.03
N ASN A 9 -10.92 -4.99 -15.09
CA ASN A 9 -11.17 -3.65 -15.67
C ASN A 9 -11.57 -2.59 -14.64
N ARG A 10 -12.36 -3.02 -13.65
CA ARG A 10 -12.89 -2.15 -12.60
C ARG A 10 -11.80 -1.67 -11.63
N LEU A 11 -10.70 -2.41 -11.49
CA LEU A 11 -9.58 -2.06 -10.63
C LEU A 11 -8.51 -1.23 -11.36
N GLU A 12 -8.62 -1.03 -12.68
CA GLU A 12 -7.66 -0.23 -13.44
C GLU A 12 -7.45 1.16 -12.82
N CYS A 13 -8.50 1.82 -12.34
CA CYS A 13 -8.39 3.13 -11.69
C CYS A 13 -7.57 3.07 -10.40
N ALA A 14 -7.59 1.96 -9.66
CA ALA A 14 -6.80 1.79 -8.45
C ALA A 14 -5.29 1.65 -8.75
N TYR A 15 -4.96 1.08 -9.91
CA TYR A 15 -3.59 0.80 -10.34
C TYR A 15 -3.07 1.78 -11.40
N CYS A 16 -3.82 2.83 -11.73
CA CYS A 16 -3.48 3.75 -12.79
C CYS A 16 -2.69 4.95 -12.24
N LYS A 17 -1.49 5.20 -12.77
CA LYS A 17 -0.64 6.35 -12.41
C LYS A 17 -1.32 7.72 -12.59
N ARG A 18 -2.39 7.78 -13.40
CA ARG A 18 -3.16 9.00 -13.66
C ARG A 18 -4.20 9.27 -12.57
N ASN A 19 -4.54 8.28 -11.76
CA ASN A 19 -5.47 8.45 -10.64
C ASN A 19 -4.67 8.71 -9.37
N HIS A 20 -4.55 9.97 -8.98
CA HIS A 20 -3.85 10.38 -7.75
C HIS A 20 -4.32 9.64 -6.49
N ARG A 21 -5.58 9.19 -6.43
CA ARG A 21 -6.12 8.46 -5.28
C ARG A 21 -5.71 7.00 -5.22
N HIS A 22 -5.19 6.43 -6.32
CA HIS A 22 -4.77 5.02 -6.46
C HIS A 22 -5.74 4.05 -5.78
N GLY A 23 -7.03 4.36 -5.86
CA GLY A 23 -8.06 3.76 -5.04
C GLY A 23 -9.43 3.94 -5.67
N GLY A 24 -10.32 3.03 -5.29
CA GLY A 24 -11.68 2.97 -5.81
C GLY A 24 -11.80 2.17 -7.11
N GLU A 25 -13.03 1.80 -7.40
CA GLU A 25 -13.43 1.09 -8.61
C GLU A 25 -13.79 2.09 -9.72
N CYS A 26 -13.43 1.80 -10.97
CA CYS A 26 -13.86 2.62 -12.11
C CYS A 26 -15.40 2.56 -12.23
N HIS A 27 -16.09 3.61 -11.77
CA HIS A 27 -17.56 3.67 -11.67
C HIS A 27 -18.33 3.57 -13.00
N GLY A 28 -17.65 3.62 -14.15
CA GLY A 28 -18.25 3.49 -15.49
C GLY A 28 -18.05 2.14 -16.16
N LYS A 29 -17.54 1.13 -15.45
CA LYS A 29 -17.19 -0.17 -16.04
C LYS A 29 -18.00 -1.32 -15.49
N ASP A 30 -18.42 -2.19 -16.40
CA ASP A 30 -19.16 -3.41 -16.08
C ASP A 30 -18.31 -4.36 -15.22
N ILE A 31 -18.94 -4.94 -14.20
CA ILE A 31 -18.35 -5.90 -13.26
C ILE A 31 -18.07 -7.24 -13.97
N ASN A 32 -18.88 -7.57 -14.98
CA ASN A 32 -18.91 -8.90 -15.60
C ASN A 32 -18.20 -8.96 -16.95
N ARG A 33 -17.70 -7.83 -17.47
CA ARG A 33 -17.07 -7.77 -18.80
C ARG A 33 -15.66 -7.19 -18.70
N ASN A 34 -14.67 -8.09 -18.75
CA ASN A 34 -13.26 -7.72 -18.86
C ASN A 34 -12.83 -7.33 -20.29
N GLU A 35 -13.77 -7.34 -21.23
CA GLU A 35 -13.56 -7.17 -22.67
C GLU A 35 -13.12 -5.73 -23.06
N THR A 36 -13.55 -4.70 -22.32
CA THR A 36 -13.26 -3.29 -22.66
C THR A 36 -12.44 -2.58 -21.56
N GLY A 37 -11.11 -2.70 -21.67
CA GLY A 37 -10.14 -1.99 -20.83
C GLY A 37 -10.15 -0.46 -21.05
N CYS A 38 -9.52 0.30 -20.17
CA CYS A 38 -9.52 1.77 -20.28
C CYS A 38 -8.45 2.15 -21.30
N LEU A 39 -8.86 2.89 -22.35
CA LEU A 39 -7.96 3.32 -23.43
C LEU A 39 -6.75 4.12 -22.94
N PHE A 40 -6.91 4.76 -21.78
CA PHE A 40 -5.91 5.64 -21.17
C PHE A 40 -5.21 5.01 -19.97
N PHE A 41 -5.46 3.74 -19.68
CA PHE A 41 -4.84 3.05 -18.57
C PHE A 41 -3.32 3.04 -18.71
N SER A 42 -2.65 3.34 -17.62
CA SER A 42 -1.21 3.17 -17.49
C SER A 42 -0.92 2.73 -16.07
N MET A 43 -0.38 1.52 -15.93
CA MET A 43 0.01 0.93 -14.65
C MET A 43 0.98 1.86 -13.90
N ASP A 44 0.72 2.09 -12.62
CA ASP A 44 1.71 2.62 -11.67
C ASP A 44 2.53 1.44 -11.13
N SER A 45 3.86 1.58 -11.09
CA SER A 45 4.75 0.55 -10.56
C SER A 45 4.52 0.33 -9.06
N ARG A 46 4.11 1.36 -8.32
CA ARG A 46 3.78 1.28 -6.88
C ARG A 46 2.47 0.52 -6.62
N GLY A 47 1.60 0.41 -7.63
CA GLY A 47 0.33 -0.31 -7.54
C GLY A 47 -0.81 0.54 -6.97
N CYS A 48 -1.62 -0.07 -6.10
CA CYS A 48 -2.79 0.56 -5.49
C CYS A 48 -2.55 0.92 -4.02
N ILE A 49 -3.35 1.86 -3.49
CA ILE A 49 -3.34 2.20 -2.06
C ILE A 49 -4.30 1.27 -1.30
N ARG A 50 -3.80 0.71 -0.20
CA ARG A 50 -4.61 -0.04 0.78
C ARG A 50 -4.55 0.64 2.13
N THR A 51 -5.68 0.60 2.84
CA THR A 51 -5.81 1.12 4.21
C THR A 51 -5.90 -0.05 5.19
N GLN A 52 -5.11 0.00 6.27
CA GLN A 52 -5.15 -1.03 7.31
C GLN A 52 -4.76 -0.48 8.68
N ASP A 53 -5.31 -1.07 9.74
CA ASP A 53 -4.82 -0.85 11.10
C ASP A 53 -3.64 -1.79 11.39
N LEU A 54 -2.48 -1.22 11.69
CA LEU A 54 -1.22 -1.93 11.89
C LEU A 54 -0.47 -1.44 13.14
N ILE A 55 0.49 -2.24 13.60
CA ILE A 55 1.42 -1.87 14.66
C ILE A 55 2.78 -1.66 14.02
N LEU A 56 3.20 -0.41 13.96
CA LEU A 56 4.47 0.01 13.38
C LEU A 56 5.57 0.01 14.46
N PRO A 57 6.66 -0.75 14.27
CA PRO A 57 7.81 -0.72 15.18
C PRO A 57 8.78 0.41 14.81
N PHE A 58 9.12 1.27 15.76
CA PHE A 58 10.14 2.32 15.61
C PHE A 58 11.30 2.06 16.57
N ASN A 59 12.52 2.37 16.12
CA ASN A 59 13.71 2.34 16.98
C ASN A 59 13.68 3.48 18.01
N LEU A 60 14.42 3.31 19.11
CA LEU A 60 14.71 4.43 20.01
C LEU A 60 15.32 5.59 19.22
N TYR A 61 14.80 6.80 19.44
CA TYR A 61 15.25 8.05 18.83
C TYR A 61 14.94 8.22 17.33
N MET A 62 14.15 7.30 16.75
CA MET A 62 13.59 7.52 15.41
C MET A 62 12.34 8.39 15.52
N ASP A 63 12.25 9.41 14.67
CA ASP A 63 11.06 10.25 14.60
C ASP A 63 9.89 9.47 13.99
N ILE A 64 8.70 9.68 14.54
CA ILE A 64 7.46 9.22 13.90
C ILE A 64 7.13 10.24 12.81
N PRO A 65 6.91 9.81 11.55
CA PRO A 65 6.63 10.74 10.46
C PRO A 65 5.35 11.55 10.73
N PRO A 66 5.23 12.76 10.18
CA PRO A 66 4.01 13.57 10.33
C PRO A 66 2.77 12.84 9.82
N LEU A 67 1.65 13.05 10.51
CA LEU A 67 0.36 12.48 10.09
C LEU A 67 -0.04 12.99 8.70
N ASN A 68 -0.67 12.12 7.93
CA ASN A 68 -1.17 12.36 6.58
C ASN A 68 -0.09 12.73 5.55
N MET A 69 1.19 12.44 5.82
CA MET A 69 2.29 12.56 4.85
C MET A 69 2.76 11.18 4.41
N TRP A 70 3.08 11.06 3.12
CA TRP A 70 3.71 9.86 2.56
C TRP A 70 5.19 9.84 2.90
N GLU A 71 5.68 8.67 3.31
CA GLU A 71 7.07 8.41 3.65
C GLU A 71 7.53 7.11 3.00
N ASP A 72 8.74 7.08 2.44
CA ASP A 72 9.31 6.01 1.62
C ASP A 72 10.22 5.02 2.38
N SER A 73 10.37 5.16 3.70
CA SER A 73 11.26 4.31 4.51
C SER A 73 10.61 2.98 4.95
N TRP A 74 9.79 2.36 4.10
CA TRP A 74 9.04 1.14 4.43
C TRP A 74 9.15 0.07 3.36
N THR A 75 9.11 -1.20 3.78
CA THR A 75 8.89 -2.34 2.89
C THR A 75 7.56 -3.03 3.17
N VAL A 76 6.88 -3.46 2.10
CA VAL A 76 5.79 -4.45 2.11
C VAL A 76 6.28 -5.67 1.37
N CYS A 77 6.24 -6.84 2.01
CA CYS A 77 6.65 -8.10 1.37
C CYS A 77 8.05 -8.02 0.71
N GLU A 78 8.99 -7.35 1.36
CA GLU A 78 10.39 -7.16 0.90
C GLU A 78 10.56 -6.20 -0.29
N ASN A 79 9.47 -5.56 -0.74
CA ASN A 79 9.51 -4.50 -1.73
C ASN A 79 9.34 -3.13 -1.07
N ASP A 80 10.13 -2.15 -1.51
CA ASP A 80 10.03 -0.77 -1.03
C ASP A 80 8.63 -0.21 -1.31
N THR A 81 8.08 0.49 -0.34
CA THR A 81 6.76 1.11 -0.42
C THR A 81 6.75 2.47 0.28
N GLU A 82 5.76 3.28 -0.06
CA GLU A 82 5.44 4.48 0.70
C GLU A 82 4.29 4.17 1.67
N VAL A 83 4.40 4.66 2.91
CA VAL A 83 3.37 4.57 3.95
C VAL A 83 2.94 5.97 4.36
N ARG A 84 1.65 6.14 4.62
CA ARG A 84 1.06 7.33 5.21
C ARG A 84 0.32 6.98 6.48
N ILE A 85 0.70 7.60 7.60
CA ILE A 85 0.00 7.42 8.88
C ILE A 85 -1.20 8.37 8.93
N ASN A 86 -2.42 7.82 8.91
CA ASN A 86 -3.65 8.62 8.98
C ASN A 86 -4.02 8.97 10.41
N LYS A 87 -3.87 8.02 11.33
CA LYS A 87 -4.27 8.19 12.74
C LYS A 87 -3.46 7.29 13.66
N ILE A 88 -2.98 7.84 14.78
CA ILE A 88 -2.36 7.06 15.85
C ILE A 88 -3.41 6.77 16.93
N TYR A 89 -3.54 5.51 17.31
CA TYR A 89 -4.48 5.05 18.34
C TYR A 89 -3.80 4.88 19.70
N ALA A 90 -2.60 4.32 19.71
CA ALA A 90 -1.89 4.01 20.95
C ALA A 90 -0.37 3.92 20.70
N LEU A 91 0.39 4.22 21.75
CA LEU A 91 1.82 4.03 21.82
C LEU A 91 2.11 3.01 22.92
N SER A 92 2.99 2.05 22.65
CA SER A 92 3.40 1.06 23.64
C SER A 92 4.89 0.78 23.51
N TRP A 93 5.56 0.56 24.64
CA TRP A 93 7.00 0.35 24.67
C TRP A 93 7.32 -1.15 24.83
N ASP A 94 8.02 -1.73 23.86
CA ASP A 94 8.56 -3.08 23.97
C ASP A 94 9.91 -3.04 24.67
N LYS A 95 9.89 -3.26 25.99
CA LYS A 95 11.09 -3.21 26.85
C LYS A 95 12.14 -4.26 26.47
N GLN A 96 11.75 -5.41 25.93
CA GLN A 96 12.68 -6.49 25.61
C GLN A 96 13.43 -6.20 24.32
N LYS A 97 12.74 -5.65 23.33
CA LYS A 97 13.32 -5.36 22.00
C LYS A 97 13.86 -3.95 21.85
N GLY A 98 13.53 -3.05 22.78
CA GLY A 98 13.91 -1.63 22.69
C GLY A 98 13.20 -0.92 21.53
N LEU A 99 11.92 -1.24 21.30
CA LEU A 99 11.14 -0.69 20.19
C LEU A 99 9.90 0.04 20.68
N LEU A 100 9.61 1.19 20.08
CA LEU A 100 8.33 1.87 20.23
C LEU A 100 7.33 1.25 19.26
N LYS A 101 6.26 0.67 19.77
CA LYS A 101 5.16 0.13 18.97
C LYS A 101 4.05 1.18 18.86
N VAL A 102 3.85 1.68 17.65
CA VAL A 102 2.83 2.67 17.30
C VAL A 102 1.66 1.93 16.66
N LYS A 103 0.52 1.85 17.37
CA LYS A 103 -0.72 1.30 16.79
C LYS A 103 -1.41 2.41 16.00
N ALA A 104 -1.52 2.26 14.69
CA ALA A 104 -2.02 3.30 13.81
C ALA A 104 -2.87 2.76 12.65
N ASN A 105 -3.72 3.63 12.10
CA ASN A 105 -4.32 3.45 10.80
C ASN A 105 -3.37 4.01 9.74
N VAL A 106 -3.04 3.20 8.75
CA VAL A 106 -2.08 3.55 7.71
C VAL A 106 -2.63 3.28 6.32
N ASP A 107 -2.20 4.10 5.38
CA ASP A 107 -2.28 3.82 3.95
C ASP A 107 -0.91 3.40 3.43
N TYR A 108 -0.86 2.43 2.54
CA TYR A 108 0.40 1.99 1.90
C TYR A 108 0.16 1.57 0.46
N TYR A 109 1.20 1.67 -0.36
CA TYR A 109 1.16 1.18 -1.73
C TYR A 109 1.46 -0.32 -1.79
N ILE A 110 0.73 -1.03 -2.65
CA ILE A 110 0.95 -2.45 -2.92
C ILE A 110 0.63 -2.77 -4.38
N ASN A 111 1.54 -3.48 -5.03
CA ASN A 111 1.36 -3.96 -6.39
C ASN A 111 1.24 -5.49 -6.41
N GLU A 112 0.02 -5.98 -6.22
CA GLU A 112 -0.33 -7.42 -6.22
C GLU A 112 -0.12 -8.09 -7.60
N PHE A 113 0.07 -7.29 -8.65
CA PHE A 113 0.24 -7.74 -10.04
C PHE A 113 1.67 -7.60 -10.54
N SER A 114 2.63 -7.21 -9.69
CA SER A 114 4.05 -7.23 -10.05
C SER A 114 4.60 -8.67 -9.98
N GLU A 115 5.58 -8.99 -10.83
CA GLU A 115 6.23 -10.31 -10.83
C GLU A 115 6.99 -10.58 -9.51
N GLU A 116 7.42 -9.51 -8.84
CA GLU A 116 8.12 -9.54 -7.55
C GLU A 116 7.17 -9.70 -6.36
N TYR A 117 5.85 -9.69 -6.58
CA TYR A 117 4.88 -9.88 -5.51
C TYR A 117 4.85 -11.34 -5.04
N ILE A 118 5.54 -11.61 -3.93
CA ILE A 118 5.44 -12.90 -3.24
C ILE A 118 4.09 -12.93 -2.52
N ASN A 119 3.16 -13.73 -3.05
CA ASN A 119 1.82 -13.90 -2.52
C ASN A 119 1.87 -14.61 -1.15
N ASN A 120 2.10 -13.83 -0.09
CA ASN A 120 1.99 -14.29 1.27
C ASN A 120 0.51 -14.44 1.59
N LYS A 121 0.05 -15.68 1.81
CA LYS A 121 -1.32 -15.97 2.29
C LYS A 121 -1.66 -15.29 3.63
N ASN A 122 -0.66 -14.74 4.32
CA ASN A 122 -0.79 -13.98 5.55
C ASN A 122 -0.79 -12.48 5.27
N LYS A 123 -1.51 -11.72 6.12
CA LYS A 123 -1.62 -10.25 6.07
C LYS A 123 -0.26 -9.60 5.77
N PRO A 124 -0.19 -8.59 4.89
CA PRO A 124 1.06 -7.92 4.54
C PRO A 124 1.75 -7.39 5.79
N ILE A 125 3.02 -7.74 5.97
CA ILE A 125 3.82 -7.31 7.12
C ILE A 125 4.63 -6.10 6.67
N LEU A 126 4.21 -4.91 7.09
CA LEU A 126 5.01 -3.69 6.95
C LEU A 126 6.25 -3.75 7.85
N LYS A 127 7.42 -3.47 7.30
CA LYS A 127 8.68 -3.33 8.05
C LYS A 127 9.34 -1.99 7.70
N VAL A 128 9.87 -1.30 8.70
CA VAL A 128 10.70 -0.10 8.49
C VAL A 128 11.99 -0.49 7.77
N ILE A 129 12.33 0.21 6.70
CA ILE A 129 13.65 0.20 6.09
C ILE A 129 14.53 1.11 6.93
N LYS A 130 15.63 0.53 7.41
CA LYS A 130 16.60 1.10 8.35
C LYS A 130 16.81 2.61 8.28
#